data_AF-A0A6N6S8I1-F1
#
_entry.id   AF-A0A6N6S8I1-F1
#
_cell.length_a   1.000
_cell.length_b   1.000
_cell.length_c   1.000
_cell.angle_alpha   90.00
_cell.angle_beta   90.00
_cell.angle_gamma   90.00
#
_symmetry.space_group_name_H-M   'P 1'
#
loop_
_entity.id
_entity.type
_entity.pdbx_description
1 polymer ?
#
loop_
_entity_poly.entity_id
_entity_poly.type
_entity_poly.pdbx_seq_one_letter_code
_entity_poly.pdbx_strand_id
1 'polypeptide(L)'
;SKLEETLVSTFSRISSDCGKLTNKQFCLTNPTFHSTTLNSFIKNANTGYVMAKLAIEGFYEGEMYLVFTVKEAITIGSLVLALDDAVVRDNAGKGTLGDDCLDAFKEFTNQVCGMLDNELRPKLPNPIHLKLTSIASIDKENVNSVLSNEILNDDCLILTATMRIPGFDDGLFILSLSKLVGEEFFSEVIEENNKQYKGTILVVDDSNTDLRIIRKLLGNEYKVVVTDNSNNALSKLQKDHIDLVLIDVHMPGVNGITLCERLRRNAMSHEIPIIICSSSPTQETVMQAIRAGAEDFLVKPFTRQKLIEKINKHLTNNNILFHS
;
A
#
# COMPACT_ATOMS: atom_id res chain seq x y z
N SER A 1 -12.84 5.28 6.77
CA SER A 1 -11.81 6.28 6.42
C SER A 1 -12.07 6.85 5.03
N LYS A 2 -11.38 7.92 4.62
CA LYS A 2 -11.55 8.49 3.26
C LYS A 2 -11.16 7.49 2.16
N LEU A 3 -10.17 6.63 2.46
CA LEU A 3 -9.80 5.50 1.62
C LEU A 3 -10.94 4.52 1.42
N GLU A 4 -11.58 4.07 2.51
CA GLU A 4 -12.67 3.11 2.45
C GLU A 4 -13.86 3.64 1.65
N GLU A 5 -14.28 4.88 1.90
CA GLU A 5 -15.35 5.54 1.14
C GLU A 5 -15.02 5.64 -0.34
N THR A 6 -13.77 5.99 -0.66
CA THR A 6 -13.30 6.06 -2.04
C THR A 6 -13.36 4.71 -2.73
N LEU A 7 -12.85 3.65 -2.09
CA LEU A 7 -12.88 2.28 -2.63
C LEU A 7 -14.31 1.78 -2.83
N VAL A 8 -15.20 1.97 -1.85
CA VAL A 8 -16.62 1.57 -1.96
C VAL A 8 -17.33 2.34 -3.09
N SER A 9 -17.00 3.62 -3.30
CA SER A 9 -17.62 4.41 -4.36
C SER A 9 -17.41 3.81 -5.77
N THR A 10 -16.30 3.06 -5.97
CA THR A 10 -16.00 2.40 -7.26
C THR A 10 -16.99 1.29 -7.60
N PHE A 11 -17.68 0.71 -6.61
CA PHE A 11 -18.55 -0.46 -6.81
C PHE A 11 -19.75 -0.19 -7.71
N SER A 12 -20.30 1.03 -7.66
CA SER A 12 -21.43 1.42 -8.49
C SER A 12 -21.06 1.35 -9.98
N ARG A 13 -19.87 1.87 -10.33
CA ARG A 13 -19.32 1.85 -11.68
C ARG A 13 -18.97 0.44 -12.12
N ILE A 14 -18.24 -0.30 -11.28
CA ILE A 14 -17.88 -1.70 -11.55
C ILE A 14 -19.14 -2.53 -11.78
N SER A 15 -20.16 -2.39 -10.94
CA SER A 15 -21.42 -3.11 -11.08
C SER A 15 -22.11 -2.83 -12.42
N SER A 16 -22.20 -1.55 -12.81
CA SER A 16 -22.81 -1.16 -14.08
C SER A 16 -22.05 -1.69 -15.30
N ASP A 17 -20.73 -1.57 -15.32
CA ASP A 17 -19.94 -1.90 -16.52
C ASP A 17 -19.65 -3.41 -16.62
N CYS A 18 -19.43 -4.11 -15.49
CA CYS A 18 -19.37 -5.58 -15.46
C CYS A 18 -20.68 -6.23 -15.90
N GLY A 19 -21.82 -5.59 -15.64
CA GLY A 19 -23.11 -6.08 -16.13
C GLY A 19 -23.21 -6.10 -17.66
N LYS A 20 -22.60 -5.11 -18.32
CA LYS A 20 -22.51 -5.08 -19.79
C LYS A 20 -21.59 -6.18 -20.31
N LEU A 21 -20.43 -6.38 -19.68
CA LEU A 21 -19.45 -7.39 -20.07
C LEU A 21 -19.98 -8.82 -19.95
N THR A 22 -20.76 -9.09 -18.91
CA THR A 22 -21.32 -10.43 -18.63
C THR A 22 -22.70 -10.64 -19.26
N ASN A 23 -23.26 -9.61 -19.92
CA ASN A 23 -24.64 -9.58 -20.42
C ASN A 23 -25.68 -10.02 -19.36
N LYS A 24 -25.42 -9.67 -18.09
CA LYS A 24 -26.21 -10.02 -16.91
C LYS A 24 -26.24 -8.83 -15.97
N GLN A 25 -27.20 -8.78 -15.06
CA GLN A 25 -27.07 -7.87 -13.92
C GLN A 25 -25.89 -8.32 -13.06
N PHE A 26 -25.03 -7.39 -12.67
CA PHE A 26 -23.89 -7.62 -11.80
C PHE A 26 -23.95 -6.61 -10.66
N CYS A 27 -23.88 -7.06 -9.41
CA CYS A 27 -23.98 -6.18 -8.25
C CYS A 27 -22.94 -6.54 -7.19
N LEU A 28 -22.22 -5.52 -6.70
CA LEU A 28 -21.40 -5.60 -5.51
C LEU A 28 -22.13 -4.95 -4.33
N THR A 29 -22.31 -5.68 -3.24
CA THR A 29 -23.06 -5.25 -2.05
C THR A 29 -22.35 -5.64 -0.76
N ASN A 30 -22.77 -5.06 0.37
CA ASN A 30 -22.24 -5.36 1.70
C ASN A 30 -20.71 -5.27 1.81
N PRO A 31 -20.10 -4.11 1.49
CA PRO A 31 -18.64 -3.95 1.63
C PRO A 31 -18.22 -4.13 3.08
N THR A 32 -17.17 -4.93 3.33
CA THR A 32 -16.51 -5.01 4.63
C THR A 32 -15.00 -4.92 4.48
N PHE A 33 -14.35 -4.26 5.45
CA PHE A 33 -12.91 -4.03 5.46
C PHE A 33 -12.23 -4.84 6.55
N HIS A 34 -11.07 -5.41 6.21
CA HIS A 34 -10.23 -6.19 7.11
C HIS A 34 -8.80 -5.67 7.02
N SER A 35 -8.15 -5.46 8.17
CA SER A 35 -6.72 -5.15 8.23
C SER A 35 -5.96 -6.41 8.63
N THR A 36 -5.35 -7.08 7.66
CA THR A 36 -4.61 -8.33 7.85
C THR A 36 -3.67 -8.56 6.67
N THR A 37 -2.98 -9.70 6.60
CA THR A 37 -2.19 -10.07 5.41
C THR A 37 -3.06 -10.81 4.40
N LEU A 38 -2.83 -10.60 3.10
CA LEU A 38 -3.55 -11.35 2.06
C LEU A 38 -3.31 -12.86 2.20
N ASN A 39 -2.11 -13.23 2.66
CA ASN A 39 -1.76 -14.60 2.97
C ASN A 39 -2.67 -15.22 4.04
N SER A 40 -2.85 -14.57 5.19
CA SER A 40 -3.74 -15.05 6.25
C SER A 40 -5.20 -15.13 5.78
N PHE A 41 -5.63 -14.21 4.92
CA PHE A 41 -6.99 -14.15 4.41
C PHE A 41 -7.27 -15.33 3.46
N ILE A 42 -6.33 -15.65 2.57
CA ILE A 42 -6.47 -16.72 1.57
C ILE A 42 -6.19 -18.10 2.17
N LYS A 43 -5.15 -18.27 3.02
CA LYS A 43 -4.74 -19.60 3.54
C LYS A 43 -5.80 -20.28 4.40
N ASN A 44 -6.73 -19.52 4.97
CA ASN A 44 -7.80 -20.05 5.81
C ASN A 44 -8.95 -20.68 5.00
N ALA A 45 -8.89 -20.63 3.67
CA ALA A 45 -9.96 -21.12 2.83
C ALA A 45 -9.66 -22.49 2.21
N ASN A 46 -10.65 -23.38 2.26
CA ASN A 46 -10.61 -24.71 1.65
C ASN A 46 -10.83 -24.70 0.13
N THR A 47 -10.83 -23.53 -0.50
CA THR A 47 -11.19 -23.29 -1.90
C THR A 47 -10.00 -22.75 -2.70
N GLY A 48 -9.90 -23.11 -3.98
CA GLY A 48 -8.96 -22.48 -4.89
C GLY A 48 -9.38 -21.06 -5.25
N TYR A 49 -8.40 -20.20 -5.55
CA TYR A 49 -8.58 -18.81 -5.94
C TYR A 49 -7.95 -18.50 -7.29
N VAL A 50 -8.40 -17.44 -7.93
CA VAL A 50 -7.72 -16.78 -9.04
C VAL A 50 -7.38 -15.37 -8.58
N MET A 51 -6.10 -15.03 -8.63
CA MET A 51 -5.56 -13.76 -8.17
C MET A 51 -4.98 -13.00 -9.35
N ALA A 52 -5.47 -11.78 -9.53
CA ALA A 52 -5.01 -10.84 -10.53
C ALA A 52 -4.20 -9.73 -9.87
N LYS A 53 -2.97 -9.52 -10.35
CA LYS A 53 -2.03 -8.53 -9.84
C LYS A 53 -2.11 -7.25 -10.66
N LEU A 54 -2.48 -6.16 -10.00
CA LEU A 54 -2.60 -4.82 -10.58
C LEU A 54 -1.42 -3.99 -10.07
N ALA A 55 -0.47 -3.66 -10.94
CA ALA A 55 0.61 -2.74 -10.60
C ALA A 55 0.06 -1.30 -10.54
N ILE A 56 0.49 -0.57 -9.52
CA ILE A 56 0.25 0.86 -9.36
C ILE A 56 1.51 1.57 -9.84
N GLU A 57 1.35 2.39 -10.87
CA GLU A 57 2.41 3.18 -11.50
C GLU A 57 2.11 4.69 -11.35
N GLY A 58 3.16 5.51 -11.36
CA GLY A 58 3.04 6.97 -11.30
C GLY A 58 3.63 7.55 -10.02
N PHE A 59 2.87 8.41 -9.34
CA PHE A 59 3.32 9.02 -8.08
C PHE A 59 3.37 8.00 -6.94
N TYR A 60 2.39 7.12 -6.91
CA TYR A 60 2.32 6.00 -5.99
C TYR A 60 2.88 4.76 -6.68
N GLU A 61 3.59 3.92 -5.93
CA GLU A 61 4.12 2.67 -6.43
C GLU A 61 3.76 1.52 -5.50
N GLY A 62 3.22 0.46 -6.06
CA GLY A 62 2.84 -0.72 -5.29
C GLY A 62 1.93 -1.63 -6.07
N GLU A 63 1.19 -2.46 -5.36
CA GLU A 63 0.39 -3.52 -5.95
C GLU A 63 -0.99 -3.58 -5.29
N MET A 64 -2.00 -3.78 -6.12
CA MET A 64 -3.33 -4.21 -5.72
C MET A 64 -3.58 -5.61 -6.24
N TYR A 65 -4.42 -6.36 -5.53
CA TYR A 65 -4.85 -7.68 -5.97
C TYR A 65 -6.37 -7.76 -6.02
N LEU A 66 -6.89 -8.21 -7.17
CA LEU A 66 -8.26 -8.69 -7.27
C LEU A 66 -8.23 -10.20 -7.08
N VAL A 67 -9.05 -10.70 -6.15
CA VAL A 67 -9.09 -12.12 -5.81
C VAL A 67 -10.52 -12.62 -5.91
N PHE A 68 -10.67 -13.74 -6.62
CA PHE A 68 -11.94 -14.44 -6.85
C PHE A 68 -11.74 -15.91 -6.54
N THR A 69 -12.79 -16.62 -6.15
CA THR A 69 -12.73 -18.09 -6.10
C THR A 69 -12.62 -18.65 -7.52
N VAL A 70 -12.08 -19.87 -7.67
CA VAL A 70 -12.05 -20.55 -8.98
C VAL A 70 -13.46 -20.70 -9.57
N LYS A 71 -14.47 -20.96 -8.73
CA LYS A 71 -15.87 -21.05 -9.16
C LYS A 71 -16.38 -19.73 -9.76
N GLU A 72 -16.06 -18.61 -9.14
CA GLU A 72 -16.42 -17.28 -9.65
C GLU A 72 -15.68 -16.96 -10.94
N ALA A 73 -14.39 -17.26 -11.02
CA ALA A 73 -13.61 -17.04 -12.22
C ALA A 73 -14.18 -17.82 -13.41
N ILE A 74 -14.56 -19.09 -13.20
CA ILE A 74 -15.22 -19.92 -14.21
C ILE A 74 -16.58 -19.33 -14.61
N THR A 75 -17.37 -18.89 -13.62
CA THR A 75 -18.70 -18.32 -13.85
C THR A 75 -18.61 -17.06 -14.71
N ILE A 76 -17.73 -16.12 -14.33
CA ILE A 76 -17.53 -14.85 -15.04
C ILE A 76 -16.94 -15.10 -16.43
N GLY A 77 -15.88 -15.90 -16.54
CA GLY A 77 -15.25 -16.22 -17.82
C GLY A 77 -16.23 -16.86 -18.80
N SER A 78 -17.06 -17.80 -18.34
CA SER A 78 -18.07 -18.45 -19.17
C SER A 78 -19.18 -17.48 -19.62
N LEU A 79 -19.56 -16.51 -18.77
CA LEU A 79 -20.53 -15.47 -19.14
C LEU A 79 -19.97 -14.49 -20.17
N VAL A 80 -18.69 -14.13 -20.05
CA VAL A 80 -18.00 -13.29 -21.05
C VAL A 80 -17.89 -13.99 -22.41
N LEU A 81 -17.75 -15.33 -22.40
CA LEU A 81 -17.85 -16.16 -23.61
C LEU A 81 -19.28 -16.33 -24.13
N ALA A 82 -20.27 -15.68 -23.51
CA ALA A 82 -21.69 -15.75 -23.85
C ALA A 82 -22.26 -17.19 -23.84
N LEU A 83 -21.75 -18.05 -22.96
CA LEU A 83 -22.29 -19.40 -22.78
C LEU A 83 -23.63 -19.37 -22.03
N ASP A 84 -24.49 -20.34 -22.34
CA ASP A 84 -25.80 -20.49 -21.67
C ASP A 84 -25.64 -20.80 -20.17
N ASP A 85 -26.54 -20.27 -19.35
CA ASP A 85 -26.51 -20.42 -17.88
C ASP A 85 -26.37 -21.88 -17.40
N ALA A 86 -26.97 -22.84 -18.12
CA ALA A 86 -26.86 -24.26 -17.79
C ALA A 86 -25.42 -24.78 -17.96
N VAL A 87 -24.74 -24.35 -19.02
CA VAL A 87 -23.33 -24.68 -19.28
C VAL A 87 -22.42 -23.96 -18.29
N VAL A 88 -22.71 -22.70 -17.96
CA VAL A 88 -21.96 -21.95 -16.94
C VAL A 88 -22.02 -22.67 -15.59
N ARG A 89 -23.19 -23.15 -15.17
CA ARG A 89 -23.35 -23.91 -13.92
C ARG A 89 -22.60 -25.23 -13.94
N ASP A 90 -22.66 -25.97 -15.05
CA ASP A 90 -21.93 -27.24 -15.20
C ASP A 90 -20.40 -27.02 -15.11
N ASN A 91 -19.88 -26.03 -15.82
CA ASN A 91 -18.47 -25.66 -15.78
C ASN A 91 -18.03 -25.23 -14.37
N ALA A 92 -18.80 -24.36 -13.73
CA ALA A 92 -18.51 -23.90 -12.37
C ALA A 92 -18.56 -25.05 -11.35
N GLY A 93 -19.44 -26.04 -11.55
CA GLY A 93 -19.54 -27.24 -10.73
C GLY A 93 -18.35 -28.20 -10.88
N LYS A 94 -17.74 -28.28 -12.07
CA LYS A 94 -16.52 -29.06 -12.32
C LYS A 94 -15.29 -28.48 -11.63
N GLY A 95 -15.26 -27.15 -11.41
CA GLY A 95 -14.18 -26.47 -10.71
C GLY A 95 -12.85 -26.44 -11.45
N THR A 96 -12.83 -26.78 -12.74
CA THR A 96 -11.63 -26.72 -13.59
C THR A 96 -11.71 -25.48 -14.49
N LEU A 97 -10.73 -24.59 -14.36
CA LEU A 97 -10.61 -23.40 -15.18
C LEU A 97 -9.82 -23.72 -16.45
N GLY A 98 -10.52 -23.91 -17.58
CA GLY A 98 -9.90 -24.14 -18.89
C GLY A 98 -9.33 -22.86 -19.52
N ASP A 99 -8.45 -23.01 -20.52
CA ASP A 99 -7.68 -21.91 -21.11
C ASP A 99 -8.57 -20.81 -21.72
N ASP A 100 -9.57 -21.16 -22.53
CA ASP A 100 -10.49 -20.17 -23.13
C ASP A 100 -11.26 -19.37 -22.06
N CYS A 101 -11.67 -20.06 -20.98
CA CYS A 101 -12.38 -19.45 -19.87
C CYS A 101 -11.45 -18.53 -19.07
N LEU A 102 -10.21 -18.96 -18.85
CA LEU A 102 -9.17 -18.14 -18.22
C LEU A 102 -8.88 -16.88 -19.05
N ASP A 103 -8.79 -16.97 -20.37
CA ASP A 103 -8.53 -15.81 -21.23
C ASP A 103 -9.70 -14.82 -21.23
N ALA A 104 -10.95 -15.32 -21.28
CA ALA A 104 -12.13 -14.48 -21.11
C ALA A 104 -12.16 -13.81 -19.72
N PHE A 105 -11.78 -14.54 -18.68
CA PHE A 105 -11.68 -13.99 -17.32
C PHE A 105 -10.54 -12.97 -17.18
N LYS A 106 -9.41 -13.17 -17.86
CA LYS A 106 -8.33 -12.17 -17.93
C LYS A 106 -8.83 -10.87 -18.56
N GLU A 107 -9.58 -10.95 -19.66
CA GLU A 107 -10.15 -9.76 -20.30
C GLU A 107 -11.12 -9.04 -19.37
N PHE A 108 -12.02 -9.77 -18.71
CA PHE A 108 -12.89 -9.21 -17.68
C PHE A 108 -12.10 -8.46 -16.61
N THR A 109 -11.05 -9.08 -16.08
CA THR A 109 -10.24 -8.50 -15.01
C THR A 109 -9.44 -7.29 -15.48
N ASN A 110 -8.99 -7.29 -16.74
CA ASN A 110 -8.35 -6.15 -17.37
C ASN A 110 -9.32 -4.96 -17.50
N GLN A 111 -10.58 -5.21 -17.85
CA GLN A 111 -11.61 -4.18 -17.87
C GLN A 111 -11.91 -3.64 -16.46
N VAL A 112 -12.00 -4.50 -15.44
CA VAL A 112 -12.17 -4.06 -14.04
C VAL A 112 -10.98 -3.22 -13.58
N CYS A 113 -9.74 -3.58 -13.97
CA CYS A 113 -8.55 -2.77 -13.70
C CYS A 113 -8.69 -1.36 -14.29
N GLY A 114 -9.14 -1.24 -15.53
CA GLY A 114 -9.42 0.05 -16.17
C GLY A 114 -10.55 0.84 -15.50
N MET A 115 -11.60 0.17 -15.01
CA MET A 115 -12.67 0.82 -14.23
C MET A 115 -12.15 1.38 -12.91
N LEU A 116 -11.36 0.59 -12.17
CA LEU A 116 -10.74 1.03 -10.92
C LEU A 116 -9.80 2.22 -11.15
N ASP A 117 -8.97 2.18 -12.21
CA ASP A 117 -8.09 3.28 -12.57
C ASP A 117 -8.88 4.57 -12.79
N ASN A 118 -9.89 4.53 -13.66
CA ASN A 118 -10.69 5.70 -14.00
C ASN A 118 -11.46 6.27 -12.81
N GLU A 119 -11.94 5.42 -11.91
CA GLU A 119 -12.70 5.86 -10.73
C GLU A 119 -11.82 6.37 -9.59
N LEU A 120 -10.62 5.82 -9.42
CA LEU A 120 -9.69 6.23 -8.37
C LEU A 120 -8.89 7.48 -8.75
N ARG A 121 -8.45 7.57 -10.01
CA ARG A 121 -7.60 8.67 -10.51
C ARG A 121 -8.10 10.08 -10.16
N PRO A 122 -9.38 10.45 -10.31
CA PRO A 122 -9.85 11.80 -9.94
C PRO A 122 -10.11 11.99 -8.44
N LYS A 123 -10.12 10.91 -7.65
CA LYS A 123 -10.42 10.94 -6.20
C LYS A 123 -9.15 10.98 -5.34
N LEU A 124 -7.99 10.70 -5.95
CA LEU A 124 -6.69 10.73 -5.28
C LEU A 124 -6.00 12.10 -5.43
N PRO A 125 -5.23 12.55 -4.42
CA PRO A 125 -4.46 13.79 -4.49
C PRO A 125 -3.44 13.82 -5.64
N ASN A 126 -2.85 12.67 -5.94
CA ASN A 126 -1.93 12.50 -7.06
C ASN A 126 -2.47 11.43 -8.03
N PRO A 127 -2.16 11.55 -9.33
CA PRO A 127 -2.64 10.58 -10.31
C PRO A 127 -1.99 9.21 -10.11
N ILE A 128 -2.80 8.16 -10.31
CA ILE A 128 -2.33 6.77 -10.43
C ILE A 128 -2.54 6.27 -11.86
N HIS A 129 -1.78 5.24 -12.21
CA HIS A 129 -2.12 4.33 -13.29
C HIS A 129 -2.14 2.89 -12.79
N LEU A 130 -3.20 2.14 -13.09
CA LEU A 130 -3.29 0.72 -12.80
C LEU A 130 -3.09 -0.11 -14.06
N LYS A 131 -2.28 -1.16 -13.92
CA LYS A 131 -2.02 -2.09 -15.01
C LYS A 131 -2.13 -3.53 -14.52
N LEU A 132 -2.92 -4.34 -15.22
CA LEU A 132 -2.94 -5.78 -14.99
C LEU A 132 -1.60 -6.37 -15.46
N THR A 133 -0.85 -6.98 -14.54
CA THR A 133 0.51 -7.50 -14.83
C THR A 133 0.56 -9.02 -14.86
N SER A 134 -0.25 -9.70 -14.05
CA SER A 134 -0.34 -11.15 -14.06
C SER A 134 -1.66 -11.64 -13.48
N ILE A 135 -2.04 -12.87 -13.86
CA ILE A 135 -3.13 -13.64 -13.26
C ILE A 135 -2.59 -15.03 -12.92
N ALA A 136 -2.85 -15.50 -11.70
CA ALA A 136 -2.42 -16.80 -11.22
C ALA A 136 -3.57 -17.53 -10.52
N SER A 137 -3.71 -18.83 -10.78
CA SER A 137 -4.57 -19.72 -10.00
C SER A 137 -3.82 -20.19 -8.76
N ILE A 138 -4.49 -20.16 -7.62
CA ILE A 138 -3.96 -20.53 -6.30
C ILE A 138 -4.76 -21.70 -5.76
N ASP A 139 -4.07 -22.75 -5.34
CA ASP A 139 -4.63 -23.92 -4.68
C ASP A 139 -3.75 -24.34 -3.50
N LYS A 140 -4.13 -25.41 -2.80
CA LYS A 140 -3.37 -25.90 -1.63
C LYS A 140 -1.93 -26.31 -1.96
N GLU A 141 -1.65 -26.67 -3.21
CA GLU A 141 -0.34 -27.17 -3.64
C GLU A 141 0.62 -26.02 -3.96
N ASN A 142 0.12 -24.94 -4.59
CA ASN A 142 0.93 -23.82 -5.03
C ASN A 142 0.81 -22.55 -4.15
N VAL A 143 -0.10 -22.52 -3.17
CA VAL A 143 -0.32 -21.35 -2.31
C VAL A 143 0.96 -20.85 -1.65
N ASN A 144 1.84 -21.74 -1.20
CA ASN A 144 3.09 -21.32 -0.55
C ASN A 144 4.11 -20.75 -1.54
N SER A 145 4.11 -21.17 -2.80
CA SER A 145 5.03 -20.62 -3.81
C SER A 145 4.53 -19.33 -4.43
N VAL A 146 3.21 -19.15 -4.57
CA VAL A 146 2.62 -17.88 -5.04
C VAL A 146 2.68 -16.81 -3.95
N LEU A 147 2.42 -17.19 -2.69
CA LEU A 147 2.39 -16.28 -1.54
C LEU A 147 3.76 -16.09 -0.86
N SER A 148 4.85 -16.71 -1.36
CA SER A 148 6.21 -16.48 -0.86
C SER A 148 6.79 -15.11 -1.26
N ASN A 149 6.16 -14.40 -2.21
CA ASN A 149 6.49 -13.01 -2.49
C ASN A 149 6.27 -12.16 -1.25
N GLU A 150 7.31 -11.48 -0.77
CA GLU A 150 7.31 -10.70 0.47
C GLU A 150 6.16 -9.66 0.55
N ILE A 151 5.70 -9.16 -0.59
CA ILE A 151 4.62 -8.16 -0.72
C ILE A 151 3.27 -8.70 -0.21
N LEU A 152 3.03 -10.01 -0.30
CA LEU A 152 1.77 -10.66 0.10
C LEU A 152 1.69 -10.96 1.62
N ASN A 153 2.80 -10.76 2.32
CA ASN A 153 2.92 -10.88 3.77
C ASN A 153 2.99 -9.52 4.48
N ASP A 154 3.07 -8.41 3.73
CA ASP A 154 2.93 -7.08 4.29
C ASP A 154 1.45 -6.85 4.71
N ASP A 155 1.25 -6.03 5.74
CA ASP A 155 -0.10 -5.65 6.18
C ASP A 155 -0.85 -4.97 5.03
N CYS A 156 -2.07 -5.44 4.76
CA CYS A 156 -2.91 -4.91 3.70
C CYS A 156 -4.32 -4.61 4.19
N LEU A 157 -4.95 -3.66 3.50
CA LEU A 157 -6.38 -3.42 3.60
C LEU A 157 -7.07 -4.36 2.61
N ILE A 158 -7.93 -5.24 3.12
CA ILE A 158 -8.74 -6.15 2.32
C ILE A 158 -10.17 -5.67 2.34
N LEU A 159 -10.67 -5.24 1.18
CA LEU A 159 -12.07 -4.95 0.93
C LEU A 159 -12.73 -6.20 0.35
N THR A 160 -13.79 -6.64 1.00
CA THR A 160 -14.64 -7.74 0.51
C THR A 160 -16.04 -7.25 0.23
N ALA A 161 -16.70 -7.84 -0.76
CA ALA A 161 -18.10 -7.54 -1.09
C ALA A 161 -18.82 -8.78 -1.59
N THR A 162 -20.12 -8.88 -1.31
CA THR A 162 -20.98 -9.89 -1.91
C THR A 162 -21.22 -9.54 -3.37
N MET A 163 -20.80 -10.43 -4.27
CA MET A 163 -21.02 -10.34 -5.71
C MET A 163 -22.26 -11.13 -6.09
N ARG A 164 -23.21 -10.49 -6.76
CA ARG A 164 -24.45 -11.13 -7.22
C ARG A 164 -24.60 -11.05 -8.73
N ILE A 165 -24.85 -12.22 -9.32
CA ILE A 165 -25.20 -12.39 -10.73
C ILE A 165 -26.46 -13.26 -10.76
N PRO A 166 -27.63 -12.75 -11.21
CA PRO A 166 -28.87 -13.52 -11.21
C PRO A 166 -28.74 -14.85 -11.96
N GLY A 167 -29.20 -15.93 -11.32
CA GLY A 167 -29.12 -17.29 -11.85
C GLY A 167 -27.91 -18.10 -11.35
N PHE A 168 -27.06 -17.50 -10.50
CA PHE A 168 -25.88 -18.11 -9.88
C PHE A 168 -25.85 -17.83 -8.38
N ASP A 169 -25.04 -18.61 -7.64
CA ASP A 169 -24.85 -18.41 -6.20
C ASP A 169 -24.13 -17.07 -5.92
N ASP A 170 -24.41 -16.49 -4.75
CA ASP A 170 -23.69 -15.31 -4.27
C ASP A 170 -22.18 -15.62 -4.17
N GLY A 171 -21.37 -14.80 -4.83
CA GLY A 171 -19.91 -14.88 -4.83
C GLY A 171 -19.26 -13.82 -3.93
N LEU A 172 -17.94 -13.88 -3.84
CA LEU A 172 -17.11 -12.99 -3.05
C LEU A 172 -16.16 -12.21 -3.96
N PHE A 173 -16.33 -10.88 -4.01
CA PHE A 173 -15.37 -9.99 -4.63
C PHE A 173 -14.37 -9.52 -3.57
N ILE A 174 -13.07 -9.69 -3.83
CA ILE A 174 -12.01 -9.26 -2.92
C ILE A 174 -11.06 -8.31 -3.66
N LEU A 175 -10.82 -7.15 -3.07
CA LEU A 175 -9.79 -6.22 -3.47
C LEU A 175 -8.82 -6.03 -2.30
N SER A 176 -7.54 -6.28 -2.51
CA SER A 176 -6.51 -5.98 -1.52
C SER A 176 -5.57 -4.88 -2.00
N LEU A 177 -5.15 -4.05 -1.04
CA LEU A 177 -4.21 -2.95 -1.24
C LEU A 177 -3.23 -2.95 -0.07
N SER A 178 -1.92 -2.91 -0.34
CA SER A 178 -0.92 -2.76 0.72
C SER A 178 -1.26 -1.54 1.58
N LYS A 179 -1.22 -1.71 2.91
CA LYS A 179 -1.57 -0.66 3.86
C LYS A 179 -0.73 0.59 3.62
N LEU A 180 0.56 0.40 3.38
CA LEU A 180 1.52 1.46 3.04
C LEU A 180 1.02 2.37 1.92
N VAL A 181 0.57 1.75 0.83
CA VAL A 181 0.06 2.44 -0.35
C VAL A 181 -1.28 3.11 -0.07
N GLY A 182 -2.18 2.42 0.64
CA GLY A 182 -3.46 3.00 1.08
C GLY A 182 -3.27 4.25 1.95
N GLU A 183 -2.26 4.26 2.80
CA GLU A 183 -1.91 5.41 3.62
C GLU A 183 -1.31 6.55 2.78
N GLU A 184 -0.53 6.25 1.74
CA GLU A 184 0.01 7.25 0.81
C GLU A 184 -1.11 7.91 -0.01
N PHE A 185 -2.08 7.12 -0.47
CA PHE A 185 -3.21 7.61 -1.27
C PHE A 185 -3.93 8.80 -0.64
N PHE A 186 -4.07 8.83 0.69
CA PHE A 186 -4.79 9.89 1.39
C PHE A 186 -3.96 10.67 2.41
N SER A 187 -2.67 10.34 2.56
CA SER A 187 -1.82 10.87 3.64
C SER A 187 -2.45 10.65 5.04
N GLU A 188 -3.18 9.54 5.20
CA GLU A 188 -3.84 9.13 6.43
C GLU A 188 -3.16 7.85 6.94
N VAL A 189 -2.82 7.79 8.23
CA VAL A 189 -2.34 6.53 8.84
C VAL A 189 -3.56 5.64 9.06
N ILE A 190 -3.52 4.43 8.54
CA ILE A 190 -4.54 3.43 8.81
C ILE A 190 -4.16 2.84 10.16
N GLU A 191 -4.86 3.21 11.23
CA GLU A 191 -4.47 2.76 12.57
C GLU A 191 -4.58 1.24 12.68
N GLU A 192 -3.48 0.60 13.11
CA GLU A 192 -3.53 -0.77 13.61
C GLU A 192 -4.08 -0.72 15.03
N ASN A 193 -5.32 -1.20 15.22
CA ASN A 193 -5.87 -1.37 16.56
C ASN A 193 -4.84 -2.15 17.43
N ASN A 194 -4.37 -1.52 18.51
CA ASN A 194 -3.43 -2.04 19.53
C ASN A 194 -1.91 -2.08 19.20
N LYS A 195 -1.40 -1.44 18.14
CA LYS A 195 0.08 -1.38 17.93
C LYS A 195 0.72 -0.27 18.76
N GLN A 196 1.54 -0.65 19.72
CA GLN A 196 2.34 0.29 20.51
C GLN A 196 3.66 0.58 19.78
N TYR A 197 3.78 1.78 19.21
CA TYR A 197 5.02 2.24 18.57
C TYR A 197 6.04 2.71 19.62
N LYS A 198 7.33 2.53 19.32
CA LYS A 198 8.43 3.02 20.17
C LYS A 198 8.63 4.54 20.07
N GLY A 199 8.09 5.16 19.03
CA GLY A 199 8.17 6.59 18.75
C GLY A 199 7.65 6.91 17.35
N THR A 200 7.52 8.19 17.06
CA THR A 200 7.11 8.74 15.77
C THR A 200 8.30 9.41 15.11
N ILE A 201 8.62 9.02 13.88
CA ILE A 201 9.75 9.59 13.14
C ILE A 201 9.27 10.25 11.86
N LEU A 202 9.74 11.49 11.64
CA LEU A 202 9.51 12.24 10.42
C LEU A 202 10.66 11.96 9.45
N VAL A 203 10.33 11.63 8.21
CA VAL A 203 11.29 11.41 7.12
C VAL A 203 11.06 12.48 6.06
N VAL A 204 12.12 13.20 5.71
CA VAL A 204 12.11 14.28 4.71
C VAL A 204 13.07 13.92 3.59
N ASP A 205 12.54 13.61 2.41
CA ASP A 205 13.32 13.10 1.28
C ASP A 205 12.54 13.31 -0.03
N ASP A 206 13.13 13.89 -1.07
CA ASP A 206 12.45 14.13 -2.34
C ASP A 206 12.29 12.87 -3.21
N SER A 207 12.96 11.77 -2.84
CA SER A 207 12.79 10.47 -3.47
C SER A 207 11.64 9.69 -2.82
N ASN A 208 10.50 9.61 -3.51
CA ASN A 208 9.36 8.76 -3.10
C ASN A 208 9.78 7.30 -2.87
N THR A 209 10.73 6.80 -3.66
CA THR A 209 11.29 5.46 -3.51
C THR A 209 11.98 5.29 -2.16
N ASP A 210 12.81 6.26 -1.75
CA ASP A 210 13.51 6.21 -0.47
C ASP A 210 12.54 6.36 0.70
N LEU A 211 11.56 7.26 0.60
CA LEU A 211 10.49 7.40 1.60
C LEU A 211 9.77 6.07 1.84
N ARG A 212 9.39 5.38 0.75
CA ARG A 212 8.71 4.08 0.81
C ARG A 212 9.59 2.99 1.43
N ILE A 213 10.86 2.93 1.04
CA ILE A 213 11.83 1.98 1.61
C ILE A 213 11.96 2.22 3.12
N ILE A 214 12.22 3.46 3.55
CA ILE A 214 12.39 3.80 4.96
C ILE A 214 11.13 3.45 5.76
N ARG A 215 9.96 3.76 5.22
CA ARG A 215 8.68 3.43 5.85
C ARG A 215 8.49 1.93 6.01
N LYS A 216 8.85 1.12 5.00
CA LYS A 216 8.84 -0.34 5.11
C LYS A 216 9.85 -0.86 6.14
N LEU A 217 11.04 -0.28 6.21
CA LEU A 217 12.08 -0.69 7.16
C LEU A 217 11.66 -0.41 8.63
N LEU A 218 10.92 0.67 8.87
CA LEU A 218 10.60 1.19 10.20
C LEU A 218 9.17 0.93 10.69
N GLY A 219 8.20 0.77 9.79
CA GLY A 219 6.76 0.75 10.11
C GLY A 219 6.29 -0.34 11.07
N ASN A 220 7.12 -1.38 11.29
CA ASN A 220 6.83 -2.41 12.29
C ASN A 220 7.09 -1.96 13.73
N GLU A 221 8.00 -1.00 13.95
CA GLU A 221 8.43 -0.57 15.30
C GLU A 221 8.12 0.89 15.59
N TYR A 222 7.99 1.72 14.56
CA TYR A 222 7.79 3.17 14.67
C TYR A 222 6.62 3.64 13.82
N LYS A 223 5.97 4.72 14.27
CA LYS A 223 5.05 5.48 13.43
C LYS A 223 5.90 6.34 12.50
N VAL A 224 5.74 6.17 11.19
CA VAL A 224 6.55 6.90 10.20
C VAL A 224 5.69 7.94 9.50
N VAL A 225 6.05 9.20 9.67
CA VAL A 225 5.48 10.34 8.94
C VAL A 225 6.45 10.72 7.84
N VAL A 226 5.97 10.90 6.62
CA VAL A 226 6.81 11.22 5.47
C VAL A 226 6.42 12.54 4.83
N THR A 227 7.39 13.20 4.21
CA THR A 227 7.17 14.36 3.32
C THR A 227 8.25 14.41 2.26
N ASP A 228 7.85 14.68 1.02
CA ASP A 228 8.73 14.86 -0.14
C ASP A 228 9.28 16.30 -0.26
N ASN A 229 8.81 17.18 0.62
CA ASN A 229 9.10 18.60 0.57
C ASN A 229 9.56 19.13 1.93
N SER A 230 10.72 19.79 1.94
CA SER A 230 11.32 20.41 3.12
C SER A 230 10.46 21.51 3.74
N ASN A 231 9.65 22.24 2.96
CA ASN A 231 8.75 23.27 3.49
C ASN A 231 7.59 22.68 4.30
N ASN A 232 7.18 21.45 4.00
CA ASN A 232 6.10 20.77 4.70
C ASN A 232 6.56 20.17 6.04
N ALA A 233 7.87 19.98 6.26
CA ALA A 233 8.42 19.39 7.47
C ALA A 233 8.00 20.15 8.74
N LEU A 234 8.08 21.48 8.73
CA LEU A 234 7.64 22.32 9.86
C LEU A 234 6.14 22.18 10.13
N SER A 235 5.32 22.09 9.10
CA SER A 235 3.86 21.91 9.25
C SER A 235 3.54 20.54 9.86
N LYS A 236 4.30 19.50 9.52
CA LYS A 236 4.15 18.16 10.12
C LYS A 236 4.57 18.16 11.59
N LEU A 237 5.70 18.79 11.92
CA LEU A 237 6.17 18.97 13.30
C LEU A 237 5.17 19.71 14.21
N GLN A 238 4.30 20.56 13.64
CA GLN A 238 3.24 21.24 14.40
C GLN A 238 1.98 20.39 14.59
N LYS A 239 1.70 19.47 13.66
CA LYS A 239 0.47 18.65 13.67
C LYS A 239 0.66 17.35 14.44
N ASP A 240 1.85 16.77 14.33
CA ASP A 240 2.19 15.46 14.87
C ASP A 240 3.24 15.61 15.97
N HIS A 241 3.16 14.78 17.02
CA HIS A 241 4.26 14.64 17.97
C HIS A 241 5.37 13.81 17.32
N ILE A 242 6.51 14.44 17.04
CA ILE A 242 7.66 13.80 16.36
C ILE A 242 8.81 13.66 17.35
N ASP A 243 9.31 12.43 17.49
CA ASP A 243 10.39 12.08 18.42
C ASP A 243 11.78 12.13 17.74
N LEU A 244 11.84 12.02 16.40
CA LEU A 244 13.08 12.05 15.63
C LEU A 244 12.83 12.46 14.16
N VAL A 245 13.79 13.17 13.55
CA VAL A 245 13.74 13.54 12.12
C VAL A 245 14.89 12.89 11.34
N LEU A 246 14.56 12.22 10.24
CA LEU A 246 15.49 11.80 9.20
C LEU A 246 15.39 12.79 8.03
N ILE A 247 16.52 13.33 7.57
CA ILE A 247 16.53 14.34 6.50
C ILE A 247 17.55 13.96 5.43
N ASP A 248 17.12 13.85 4.18
CA ASP A 248 18.04 13.71 3.05
C ASP A 248 18.83 15.01 2.78
N VAL A 249 20.12 14.89 2.46
CA VAL A 249 20.97 16.05 2.14
C VAL A 249 20.55 16.73 0.83
N HIS A 250 20.30 15.95 -0.22
CA HIS A 250 20.20 16.40 -1.60
C HIS A 250 18.73 16.51 -2.06
N MET A 251 18.05 17.55 -1.61
CA MET A 251 16.70 17.88 -2.07
C MET A 251 16.67 19.16 -2.95
N PRO A 252 15.78 19.26 -3.95
CA PRO A 252 15.58 20.47 -4.73
C PRO A 252 15.06 21.63 -3.85
N GLY A 253 15.54 22.84 -4.13
CA GLY A 253 15.20 24.04 -3.38
C GLY A 253 15.98 24.15 -2.06
N VAL A 254 15.39 23.71 -0.95
CA VAL A 254 16.03 23.78 0.37
C VAL A 254 16.65 22.42 0.69
N ASN A 255 17.98 22.38 0.70
CA ASN A 255 18.75 21.18 1.01
C ASN A 255 18.61 20.77 2.49
N GLY A 256 18.93 19.51 2.80
CA GLY A 256 18.74 18.94 4.15
C GLY A 256 19.53 19.62 5.26
N ILE A 257 20.74 20.10 4.95
CA ILE A 257 21.59 20.81 5.91
C ILE A 257 20.96 22.16 6.29
N THR A 258 20.46 22.89 5.31
CA THR A 258 19.74 24.16 5.53
C THR A 258 18.44 23.93 6.29
N LEU A 259 17.73 22.83 6.01
CA LEU A 259 16.54 22.45 6.77
C LEU A 259 16.91 22.15 8.23
N CYS A 260 17.99 21.40 8.48
CA CYS A 260 18.48 21.11 9.83
C CYS A 260 18.73 22.41 10.62
N GLU A 261 19.42 23.39 10.03
CA GLU A 261 19.64 24.69 10.67
C GLU A 261 18.32 25.40 11.01
N ARG A 262 17.33 25.35 10.11
CA ARG A 262 16.01 25.95 10.34
C ARG A 262 15.27 25.26 11.49
N LEU A 263 15.32 23.93 11.56
CA LEU A 263 14.71 23.17 12.64
C LEU A 263 15.38 23.43 13.99
N ARG A 264 16.71 23.57 14.00
CA ARG A 264 17.47 23.91 15.22
C ARG A 264 17.19 25.33 15.73
N ARG A 265 16.89 26.28 14.84
CA ARG A 265 16.48 27.64 15.22
C ARG A 265 15.02 27.75 15.65
N ASN A 266 14.20 26.71 15.44
CA ASN A 266 12.79 26.73 15.80
C ASN A 266 12.58 26.11 17.19
N ALA A 267 11.99 26.88 18.11
CA ALA A 267 11.74 26.45 19.49
C ALA A 267 10.95 25.13 19.61
N MET A 268 10.06 24.83 18.66
CA MET A 268 9.25 23.60 18.70
C MET A 268 10.04 22.34 18.31
N SER A 269 11.15 22.48 17.58
CA SER A 269 11.91 21.35 17.04
C SER A 269 13.37 21.30 17.45
N HIS A 270 13.83 22.29 18.23
CA HIS A 270 15.25 22.44 18.55
C HIS A 270 15.84 21.27 19.34
N GLU A 271 15.05 20.55 20.14
CA GLU A 271 15.46 19.37 20.92
C GLU A 271 15.22 18.04 20.20
N ILE A 272 14.50 18.05 19.08
CA ILE A 272 14.20 16.81 18.35
C ILE A 272 15.51 16.33 17.67
N PRO A 273 15.97 15.09 17.89
CA PRO A 273 17.16 14.57 17.24
C PRO A 273 16.96 14.52 15.72
N ILE A 274 17.96 15.00 15.00
CA ILE A 274 18.02 15.06 13.54
C ILE A 274 19.18 14.18 13.09
N ILE A 275 18.87 13.19 12.26
CA ILE A 275 19.86 12.37 11.55
C ILE A 275 19.83 12.77 10.07
N ILE A 276 20.99 13.13 9.56
CA ILE A 276 21.15 13.48 8.14
C ILE A 276 21.48 12.22 7.33
N CYS A 277 20.82 12.04 6.19
CA CYS A 277 21.01 10.92 5.28
C CYS A 277 21.60 11.40 3.95
N SER A 278 22.56 10.70 3.36
CA SER A 278 23.14 11.08 2.06
C SER A 278 23.59 9.88 1.24
N SER A 279 23.33 9.93 -0.07
CA SER A 279 23.81 8.96 -1.06
C SER A 279 25.26 9.21 -1.52
N SER A 280 25.81 10.40 -1.25
CA SER A 280 27.15 10.80 -1.70
C SER A 280 27.88 11.61 -0.62
N PRO A 281 28.23 10.98 0.51
CA PRO A 281 28.88 11.69 1.61
C PRO A 281 30.29 12.11 1.24
N THR A 282 30.62 13.38 1.47
CA THR A 282 32.00 13.86 1.55
C THR A 282 32.34 14.22 2.99
N GLN A 283 33.63 14.26 3.33
CA GLN A 283 34.06 14.75 4.66
C GLN A 283 33.49 16.14 4.95
N GLU A 284 33.45 17.00 3.93
CA GLU A 284 32.88 18.34 4.04
C GLU A 284 31.38 18.31 4.36
N THR A 285 30.61 17.48 3.66
CA THR A 285 29.16 17.35 3.88
C THR A 285 28.85 16.87 5.29
N VAL A 286 29.62 15.90 5.80
CA VAL A 286 29.47 15.41 7.18
C VAL A 286 29.79 16.52 8.19
N MET A 287 30.87 17.27 7.99
CA MET A 287 31.21 18.41 8.86
C MET A 287 30.13 19.50 8.84
N GLN A 288 29.55 19.79 7.67
CA GLN A 288 28.48 20.78 7.53
C GLN A 288 27.21 20.32 8.27
N ALA A 289 26.83 19.04 8.15
CA ALA A 289 25.69 18.48 8.86
C ALA A 289 25.84 18.59 10.40
N ILE A 290 27.02 18.25 10.93
CA ILE A 290 27.32 18.38 12.36
C ILE A 290 27.24 19.85 12.81
N ARG A 291 27.82 20.78 12.03
CA ARG A 291 27.76 22.23 12.32
C ARG A 291 26.35 22.78 12.28
N ALA A 292 25.48 22.23 11.43
CA ALA A 292 24.06 22.58 11.36
C ALA A 292 23.24 22.04 12.54
N GLY A 293 23.84 21.21 13.40
CA GLY A 293 23.23 20.68 14.61
C GLY A 293 22.65 19.27 14.49
N ALA A 294 23.04 18.49 13.48
CA ALA A 294 22.64 17.09 13.38
C ALA A 294 23.36 16.22 14.42
N GLU A 295 22.64 15.34 15.10
CA GLU A 295 23.18 14.40 16.10
C GLU A 295 23.88 13.20 15.47
N ASP A 296 23.52 12.88 14.22
CA ASP A 296 24.16 11.78 13.50
C ASP A 296 24.06 11.93 11.98
N PHE A 297 24.81 11.07 11.30
CA PHE A 297 24.87 11.01 9.86
C PHE A 297 24.78 9.55 9.39
N LEU A 298 24.00 9.30 8.35
CA LEU A 298 23.75 7.98 7.78
C LEU A 298 24.02 7.99 6.27
N VAL A 299 24.80 7.01 5.81
CA VAL A 299 25.12 6.85 4.39
C VAL A 299 24.12 5.92 3.72
N LYS A 300 23.53 6.36 2.61
CA LYS A 300 22.67 5.54 1.75
C LYS A 300 23.53 4.73 0.74
N PRO A 301 23.12 3.51 0.37
CA PRO A 301 22.02 2.74 0.97
C PRO A 301 22.42 2.19 2.35
N PHE A 302 21.46 2.13 3.28
CA PHE A 302 21.64 1.58 4.62
C PHE A 302 20.79 0.34 4.84
N THR A 303 21.27 -0.57 5.70
CA THR A 303 20.51 -1.74 6.12
C THR A 303 19.49 -1.37 7.21
N ARG A 304 18.41 -2.16 7.32
CA ARG A 304 17.43 -2.03 8.42
C ARG A 304 18.10 -1.92 9.78
N GLN A 305 19.06 -2.81 10.04
CA GLN A 305 19.79 -2.87 11.29
C GLN A 305 20.51 -1.56 11.60
N LYS A 306 21.30 -1.02 10.67
CA LYS A 306 22.04 0.24 10.87
C LYS A 306 21.11 1.42 11.12
N LEU A 307 19.99 1.49 10.38
CA LEU A 307 19.00 2.55 10.54
C LEU A 307 18.38 2.50 11.95
N ILE A 308 17.94 1.32 12.38
CA ILE A 308 17.30 1.12 13.69
C ILE A 308 18.27 1.36 14.84
N GLU A 309 19.53 0.92 14.72
CA GLU A 309 20.58 1.18 15.71
C GLU A 309 20.76 2.69 15.96
N LYS A 310 20.82 3.48 14.89
CA LYS A 310 20.97 4.94 14.96
C LYS A 310 19.74 5.62 15.55
N ILE A 311 18.54 5.21 15.15
CA ILE A 311 17.29 5.73 15.69
C ILE A 311 17.18 5.45 17.19
N ASN A 312 17.37 4.19 17.61
CA ASN A 312 17.28 3.80 19.02
C ASN A 312 18.27 4.56 19.91
N LYS A 313 19.50 4.77 19.42
CA LYS A 313 20.52 5.55 20.12
C LYS A 313 20.03 6.94 20.50
N HIS A 314 19.27 7.61 19.64
CA HIS A 314 18.84 8.99 19.83
C HIS A 314 17.45 9.13 20.45
N LEU A 315 16.54 8.18 20.21
CA LEU A 315 15.23 8.15 20.88
C LEU A 315 15.35 7.87 22.39
N THR A 316 16.25 6.97 22.79
CA THR A 316 16.39 6.56 24.21
C THR A 316 16.92 7.69 25.09
N ASN A 317 17.71 8.60 24.53
CA ASN A 317 18.28 9.74 25.27
C ASN A 317 17.24 10.83 25.59
N ASN A 318 16.16 10.94 24.82
CA ASN A 318 15.11 11.93 25.06
C ASN A 318 14.16 11.56 26.20
N ASN A 319 13.88 10.27 26.41
CA ASN A 319 12.98 9.84 27.48
C ASN A 319 13.54 10.05 28.90
N ILE A 320 14.86 10.22 29.06
CA ILE A 320 15.50 10.46 30.36
C ILE A 320 15.36 11.94 30.77
N LEU A 321 15.26 12.86 29.81
CA LEU A 321 15.20 14.31 30.07
C LEU A 321 13.81 14.82 30.48
N PHE A 322 12.73 14.07 30.20
CA PHE A 322 11.36 14.45 30.58
C PHE A 322 10.87 13.86 31.92
N HIS A 323 11.70 13.09 32.62
CA HIS A 323 11.38 12.50 33.95
C HIS A 323 12.30 12.99 35.08
N SER A 324 13.00 14.11 34.89
CA SER A 324 13.90 14.71 35.90
C SER A 324 13.39 16.07 36.38
#